data_AF-A0A5B6VHG0-F1
#
_entry.id   AF-A0A5B6VHG0-F1
#
_cell.length_a   1.000
_cell.length_b   1.000
_cell.length_c   1.000
_cell.angle_alpha   90.00
_cell.angle_beta   90.00
_cell.angle_gamma   90.00
#
_symmetry.space_group_name_H-M   'P 1'
#
loop_
_entity.id
_entity.type
_entity.pdbx_description
1 polymer ?
#
loop_
_entity_poly.entity_id
_entity_poly.type
_entity_poly.pdbx_seq_one_letter_code
_entity_poly.pdbx_strand_id
1 'polypeptide(L)' 'MANNALAREVLVNADGVIETTFYTGQYSMEMSSVIYRSWNFMEQSLPNDLKKSSASKLQAMI' A
#
# COMPACT_ATOMS: atom_id res chain seq x y z
N MET A 1 -18.02 6.95 1.90
CA MET A 1 -17.58 7.12 3.30
C MET A 1 -17.89 5.89 4.17
N ALA A 2 -19.09 5.29 4.07
CA ALA A 2 -19.49 4.13 4.88
C ALA A 2 -18.49 2.95 4.83
N ASN A 3 -17.97 2.59 3.65
CA ASN A 3 -17.04 1.48 3.52
C ASN A 3 -15.69 1.73 4.23
N ASN A 4 -15.13 2.94 4.11
CA ASN A 4 -13.87 3.29 4.77
C ASN A 4 -14.04 3.45 6.29
N ALA A 5 -15.24 3.83 6.75
CA ALA A 5 -15.57 3.88 8.17
C ALA A 5 -15.61 2.45 8.76
N LEU A 6 -16.31 1.54 8.11
CA LEU A 6 -16.37 0.12 8.51
C LEU A 6 -15.00 -0.56 8.43
N ALA A 7 -14.18 -0.22 7.43
CA ALA A 7 -12.81 -0.73 7.33
C ALA A 7 -11.96 -0.34 8.55
N ARG A 8 -12.13 0.88 9.09
CA ARG A 8 -11.41 1.32 10.31
C ARG A 8 -11.87 0.60 11.57
N GLU A 9 -13.10 0.13 11.60
CA GLU A 9 -13.67 -0.55 12.75
C GLU A 9 -13.34 -2.04 12.77
N VAL A 10 -13.31 -2.70 11.60
CA VAL A 10 -13.22 -4.16 11.51
C VAL A 10 -11.91 -4.65 10.88
N LEU A 11 -11.35 -3.91 9.91
CA LEU A 11 -10.22 -4.41 9.11
C LEU A 11 -8.87 -3.91 9.61
N VAL A 12 -8.74 -2.60 9.85
CA VAL A 12 -7.47 -1.92 10.19
C VAL A 12 -7.46 -1.34 11.60
N ASN A 13 -8.29 -1.87 12.50
CA ASN A 13 -8.17 -1.59 13.94
C ASN A 13 -7.05 -2.47 14.56
N ALA A 14 -6.70 -2.18 15.82
CA ALA A 14 -5.80 -3.02 16.60
C ALA A 14 -6.41 -4.41 16.86
N ASP A 15 -5.67 -5.48 16.56
CA ASP A 15 -6.16 -6.88 16.50
C ASP A 15 -7.24 -7.12 15.41
N GLY A 16 -7.33 -6.24 14.43
CA GLY A 16 -8.23 -6.37 13.29
C GLY A 16 -7.85 -7.50 12.34
N VAL A 17 -8.68 -7.70 11.31
CA VAL A 17 -8.44 -8.76 10.30
C VAL A 17 -7.06 -8.62 9.66
N ILE A 18 -6.58 -7.40 9.41
CA ILE A 18 -5.28 -7.20 8.75
C ILE A 18 -4.11 -7.52 9.69
N GLU A 19 -4.19 -7.19 10.99
CA GLU A 19 -3.10 -7.48 11.93
C GLU A 19 -3.01 -8.96 12.31
N THR A 20 -4.12 -9.70 12.21
CA THR A 20 -4.18 -11.13 12.56
C THR A 20 -3.87 -12.07 11.40
N THR A 21 -4.08 -11.65 10.15
CA THR A 21 -3.91 -12.50 8.96
C THR A 21 -2.62 -12.22 8.19
N PHE A 22 -2.07 -11.01 8.29
CA PHE A 22 -0.82 -10.65 7.63
C PHE A 22 0.38 -10.80 8.56
N TYR A 23 1.50 -11.24 8.00
CA TYR A 23 2.78 -11.38 8.70
C TYR A 23 3.28 -10.08 9.34
N THR A 24 2.82 -8.92 8.84
CA THR A 24 3.18 -7.59 9.33
C THR A 24 2.58 -7.25 10.69
N GLY A 25 1.56 -7.99 11.17
CA GLY A 25 1.01 -7.83 12.51
C GLY A 25 0.63 -6.38 12.84
N GLN A 26 0.97 -5.95 14.05
CA GLN A 26 0.84 -4.57 14.54
C GLN A 26 1.54 -3.50 13.68
N TYR A 27 2.51 -3.89 12.85
CA TYR A 27 3.24 -2.96 11.97
C TYR A 27 2.55 -2.75 10.62
N SER A 28 1.44 -3.45 10.34
CA SER A 28 0.76 -3.36 9.06
C SER A 28 0.30 -1.94 8.72
N MET A 29 -0.25 -1.23 9.72
CA MET A 29 -0.67 0.16 9.54
C MET A 29 0.51 1.13 9.40
N GLU A 30 1.58 0.93 10.15
CA GLU A 30 2.79 1.77 10.05
C GLU A 30 3.48 1.62 8.69
N MET A 31 3.54 0.40 8.15
CA MET A 31 4.11 0.11 6.84
C MET A 31 3.41 0.92 5.74
N SER A 32 2.08 0.96 5.77
CA SER A 32 1.30 1.76 4.81
C SER A 32 1.61 3.25 4.91
N SER A 33 1.84 3.77 6.12
CA SER A 33 2.20 5.17 6.37
C SER A 33 3.59 5.52 5.83
N VAL A 34 4.57 4.62 5.99
CA VAL A 34 5.92 4.80 5.44
C VAL A 34 5.90 4.85 3.92
N ILE A 35 5.15 3.95 3.27
CA ILE A 35 4.99 3.95 1.80
C ILE A 35 4.30 5.22 1.33
N TYR A 36 3.29 5.69 2.08
CA TYR A 36 2.55 6.90 1.73
C TYR A 36 3.44 8.16 1.72
N ARG A 37 4.53 8.21 2.50
CA ARG A 37 5.48 9.35 2.45
C ARG A 37 6.15 9.51 1.09
N SER A 38 6.35 8.42 0.36
CA SER A 38 6.94 8.43 -0.98
C SER A 38 5.87 8.44 -2.08
N TRP A 39 4.60 8.62 -1.73
CA TRP A 39 3.50 8.61 -2.69
C TRP A 39 3.43 9.93 -3.47
N ASN A 40 3.41 9.82 -4.79
CA ASN A 40 3.33 10.96 -5.71
C ASN A 40 2.13 10.79 -6.65
N PHE A 41 1.23 11.77 -6.66
CA PHE A 41 0.02 11.75 -7.48
C PHE A 41 0.32 11.68 -8.99
N MET A 42 1.38 12.35 -9.47
CA MET A 42 1.71 12.41 -10.89
C MET A 42 2.18 11.07 -11.47
N GLU A 43 2.65 10.17 -10.60
CA GLU A 43 3.09 8.83 -10.94
C GLU A 43 1.94 7.82 -11.06
N GLN A 44 0.75 8.16 -10.54
CA GLN A 44 -0.43 7.29 -10.57
C GLN A 44 -1.15 7.28 -11.94
N SER A 45 -0.71 8.11 -12.89
CA SER A 45 -1.28 8.07 -14.24
C SER A 45 -0.84 6.80 -14.97
N LEU A 46 -1.81 6.12 -15.62
CA LEU A 46 -1.56 4.85 -16.33
C LEU A 46 -0.32 4.89 -17.25
N PRO A 47 -0.07 5.95 -18.03
CA PRO A 47 1.12 6.00 -18.88
C PRO A 47 2.44 6.07 -18.09
N ASN A 48 2.45 6.74 -16.93
CA ASN A 48 3.66 6.90 -16.12
C ASN A 48 3.92 5.67 -15.25
N ASP A 49 2.86 5.06 -14.71
CA ASP A 49 2.94 3.85 -13.89
C ASP A 49 3.49 2.65 -14.69
N LEU A 50 3.02 2.48 -15.94
CA LEU A 50 3.53 1.46 -16.85
C LEU A 50 5.00 1.69 -17.23
N LYS A 51 5.39 2.95 -17.47
CA LYS A 51 6.80 3.29 -17.76
C LYS A 51 7.70 2.97 -16.58
N LYS A 52 7.32 3.37 -15.36
CA LYS A 52 8.06 3.08 -14.12
C LYS A 52 8.21 1.57 -13.91
N SER A 53 7.14 0.80 -14.09
CA SER A 53 7.11 -0.66 -13.94
C SER A 53 7.88 -1.41 -15.03
N SER A 54 7.93 -0.88 -16.25
CA SER A 54 8.72 -1.43 -17.36
C SER A 54 10.22 -1.15 -17.21
N ALA A 55 10.60 0.05 -16.73
CA ALA A 55 11.99 0.44 -16.53
C ALA A 55 12.66 -0.32 -15.36
N SER A 56 11.91 -0.59 -14.29
CA SER A 56 12.39 -1.40 -13.17
C SER A 56 12.61 -2.88 -13.55
N LYS A 57 11.81 -3.41 -14.48
CA LYS A 57 11.98 -4.78 -14.98
C LYS A 57 13.24 -4.97 -15.83
N LEU A 58 13.72 -3.92 -16.50
CA LEU A 58 14.93 -3.95 -17.32
C LEU A 58 16.22 -3.86 -16.48
N GLN A 59 16.22 -3.11 -15.37
CA GLN A 59 17.41 -2.99 -14.50
C GLN A 59 17.66 -4.23 -13.64
N ALA A 60 16.65 -5.07 -13.40
CA ALA A 60 16.81 -6.32 -12.67
C ALA A 60 17.35 -7.48 -13.54
N MET A 61 17.62 -7.22 -14.83
CA MET A 61 17.99 -8.23 -15.82
C MET A 61 19.37 -7.96 -16.48
N ILE A 62 20.13 -7.00 -15.93
CA ILE A 62 21.54 -6.67 -16.23
C ILE A 62 22.31 -6.75 -14.91
#